data_AF-R7UZY4-F1
#
_entry.id   AF-R7UZY4-F1
#
_cell.length_a   1.000
_cell.length_b   1.000
_cell.length_c   1.000
_cell.angle_alpha   90.00
_cell.angle_beta   90.00
_cell.angle_gamma   90.00
#
_symmetry.space_group_name_H-M   'P 1'
#
loop_
_entity.id
_entity.type
_entity.pdbx_description
1 polymer ?
#
loop_
_entity_poly.entity_id
_entity_poly.type
_entity_poly.pdbx_seq_one_letter_code
_entity_poly.pdbx_strand_id
1 'polypeptide(L)'
;MDLPLLSEINTKKKEDLKNTLLDLIDYVKNANKNDSVMLQILEKQPTMETDSSPHPFFADAVKKSVHTALQEDKAKCDVVISKVEEKGKDESFVADLCSIISYDTKLIGVMRLGRKKDDTHHHRLLKLSFSTNFEARAFRSRFEEVRKDKPNDLSEFCVWPGRNREDQAAFRKSAIVANTLNKEAKHEGDMCSYSVKDNGSIWKFEKQADGKWVHISDWKFEKSRNDGR
;
A
#
# COMPACT_ATOMS: atom_id res chain seq x y z
N MET A 1 9.16 35.37 -3.92
CA MET A 1 9.77 34.92 -5.19
C MET A 1 8.76 34.04 -5.88
N ASP A 2 8.39 34.36 -7.11
CA ASP A 2 7.55 33.49 -7.93
C ASP A 2 8.43 32.35 -8.46
N LEU A 3 8.16 31.14 -7.98
CA LEU A 3 8.88 29.95 -8.42
C LEU A 3 8.38 29.54 -9.81
N PRO A 4 9.27 29.27 -10.78
CA PRO A 4 8.86 28.87 -12.12
C PRO A 4 8.14 27.52 -12.09
N LEU A 5 7.10 27.39 -12.92
CA LEU A 5 6.33 26.16 -13.06
C LEU A 5 7.18 25.06 -13.72
N LEU A 6 6.92 23.79 -13.40
CA LEU A 6 7.65 22.62 -13.94
C LEU A 6 7.68 22.59 -15.49
N SER A 7 6.65 23.15 -16.14
CA SER A 7 6.57 23.28 -17.59
C SER A 7 7.63 24.21 -18.19
N GLU A 8 8.09 25.22 -17.45
CA GLU A 8 9.07 26.21 -17.90
C GLU A 8 10.52 25.73 -17.71
N ILE A 9 10.73 24.75 -16.81
CA ILE A 9 12.04 24.18 -16.50
C ILE A 9 12.53 23.28 -17.63
N ASN A 10 11.62 22.55 -18.29
CA ASN A 10 11.96 21.63 -19.40
C ASN A 10 12.42 22.34 -20.69
N THR A 11 12.19 23.65 -20.83
CA THR A 11 12.56 24.45 -22.01
C THR A 11 13.80 25.33 -21.79
N LYS A 12 14.36 25.37 -20.58
CA LYS A 12 15.49 26.25 -20.24
C LYS A 12 16.83 25.68 -20.73
N LYS A 13 17.72 26.58 -21.16
CA LYS A 13 19.11 26.22 -21.51
C LYS A 13 19.88 25.84 -20.25
N LYS A 14 20.88 24.96 -20.40
CA LYS A 14 21.69 24.40 -19.31
C LYS A 14 22.26 25.46 -18.35
N GLU A 15 22.62 26.65 -18.84
CA GLU A 15 23.19 27.71 -18.03
C GLU A 15 22.14 28.44 -17.17
N ASP A 16 20.93 28.62 -17.71
CA ASP A 16 19.80 29.22 -16.96
C ASP A 16 19.32 28.27 -15.85
N LEU A 17 19.42 26.96 -16.08
CA LEU A 17 19.11 25.95 -15.08
C LEU A 17 20.11 25.95 -13.92
N LYS A 18 21.41 26.14 -14.21
CA LYS A 18 22.45 26.29 -13.17
C LYS A 18 22.21 27.53 -12.31
N ASN A 19 21.89 28.67 -12.93
CA ASN A 19 21.63 29.90 -12.19
C ASN A 19 20.38 29.76 -11.30
N THR A 20 19.32 29.14 -11.83
CA THR A 20 18.11 28.85 -11.03
C THR A 20 18.42 27.92 -9.84
N LEU A 21 19.32 26.94 -10.02
CA LEU A 21 19.75 26.05 -8.93
C LEU A 21 20.56 26.79 -7.86
N LEU A 22 21.43 27.73 -8.26
CA LEU A 22 22.20 28.56 -7.34
C LEU A 22 21.29 29.48 -6.51
N ASP A 23 20.29 30.08 -7.14
CA ASP A 23 19.30 30.92 -6.45
C ASP A 23 18.48 30.12 -5.44
N LEU A 24 18.09 28.89 -5.78
CA LEU A 24 17.41 27.97 -4.85
C LEU A 24 18.31 27.58 -3.68
N ILE A 25 19.59 27.30 -3.92
CA ILE A 25 20.55 26.98 -2.87
C ILE A 25 20.74 28.18 -1.92
N ASP A 26 20.82 29.40 -2.46
CA ASP A 26 20.96 30.60 -1.63
C ASP A 26 19.68 30.91 -0.84
N TYR A 27 18.50 30.71 -1.44
CA TYR A 27 17.22 30.82 -0.76
C TYR A 27 17.10 29.84 0.42
N VAL A 28 17.47 28.57 0.22
CA VAL A 28 17.48 27.56 1.30
C VAL A 28 18.50 27.89 2.38
N LYS A 29 19.70 28.38 2.01
CA LYS A 29 20.70 28.84 2.98
C LYS A 29 20.20 30.01 3.81
N ASN A 30 19.50 30.97 3.19
CA ASN A 30 18.95 32.13 3.88
C ASN A 30 17.72 31.78 4.73
N ALA A 31 16.87 30.84 4.28
CA ALA A 31 15.78 30.30 5.10
C ALA A 31 16.33 29.59 6.36
N ASN A 32 17.37 28.78 6.23
CA ASN A 32 18.03 28.13 7.37
C ASN A 32 18.70 29.14 8.33
N LYS A 33 19.23 30.27 7.81
CA LYS A 33 19.72 31.37 8.65
C LYS A 33 18.57 32.03 9.40
N ASN A 34 17.41 32.21 8.77
CA ASN A 34 16.24 32.78 9.42
C ASN A 34 15.67 31.84 10.49
N ASP A 35 15.73 30.52 10.28
CA ASP A 35 15.41 29.52 11.32
C ASP A 35 16.41 29.61 12.50
N SER A 36 17.70 29.79 12.21
CA SER A 36 18.71 30.05 13.25
C SER A 36 18.48 31.36 14.01
N VAL A 37 17.96 32.40 13.34
CA VAL A 37 17.62 33.69 13.97
C VAL A 37 16.33 33.58 14.79
N MET A 38 15.33 32.84 14.32
CA MET A 38 14.13 32.52 15.09
C MET A 38 14.45 31.72 16.34
N LEU A 39 15.39 30.76 16.25
CA LEU A 39 15.90 30.03 17.41
C LEU A 39 16.61 30.95 18.42
N GLN A 40 17.43 31.90 17.95
CA GLN A 40 18.08 32.89 18.83
C GLN A 40 17.11 33.89 19.47
N ILE A 41 15.99 34.22 18.81
CA ILE A 41 14.94 35.08 19.38
C ILE A 41 14.13 34.32 20.45
N LEU A 42 13.91 33.02 20.27
CA LEU A 42 13.34 32.13 21.28
C LEU A 42 14.27 31.92 22.49
N GLU A 43 15.59 31.97 22.28
CA GLU A 43 16.63 31.80 23.31
C GLU A 43 16.77 33.01 24.27
N LYS A 44 16.15 34.16 23.96
CA LYS A 44 16.20 35.38 24.80
C LYS A 44 15.13 35.47 25.89
N GLN A 45 14.31 34.43 26.10
CA GLN A 45 13.47 34.36 27.30
C GLN A 45 14.29 33.92 28.52
N PRO A 46 13.99 34.42 29.74
CA PRO A 46 14.84 34.18 30.89
C PRO A 46 14.84 32.70 31.28
N THR A 47 16.05 32.17 31.37
CA THR A 47 16.55 30.95 31.98
C THR A 47 15.61 30.27 32.99
N MET A 48 15.16 29.07 32.65
CA MET A 48 15.25 27.95 33.57
C MET A 48 16.05 26.83 32.90
N GLU A 49 17.18 26.53 33.52
CA GLU A 49 18.11 25.42 33.27
C GLU A 49 17.39 24.15 32.76
N THR A 50 17.58 23.78 31.49
CA THR A 50 17.50 22.36 31.09
C THR A 50 18.37 22.15 29.86
N ASP A 51 19.44 21.37 30.04
CA ASP A 51 20.28 20.78 28.98
C ASP A 51 19.43 20.27 27.82
N SER A 52 19.36 21.01 26.71
CA SER A 52 18.59 20.62 25.52
C SER A 52 19.49 20.02 24.43
N SER A 53 20.09 18.88 24.78
CA SER A 53 20.23 17.83 23.76
C SER A 53 18.82 17.38 23.34
N PRO A 54 18.54 17.00 22.08
CA PRO A 54 17.23 16.46 21.74
C PRO A 54 16.95 15.30 22.67
N HIS A 55 15.90 15.38 23.50
CA HIS A 55 15.55 14.32 24.44
C HIS A 55 15.61 12.99 23.67
N PRO A 56 16.39 11.98 24.14
CA PRO A 56 16.58 10.71 23.44
C PRO A 56 15.26 10.13 22.92
N PHE A 57 14.20 10.35 23.70
CA PHE A 57 12.82 9.99 23.44
C PHE A 57 12.22 10.51 22.12
N PHE A 58 12.43 11.77 21.72
CA PHE A 58 11.83 12.32 20.50
C PHE A 58 12.55 11.81 19.24
N ALA A 59 13.88 11.88 19.23
CA ALA A 59 14.67 11.37 18.11
C ALA A 59 14.42 9.87 17.90
N ASP A 60 14.30 9.11 18.98
CA ASP A 60 13.98 7.68 18.91
C ASP A 60 12.55 7.42 18.45
N ALA A 61 11.57 8.24 18.85
CA ALA A 61 10.20 8.14 18.37
C ALA A 61 10.12 8.42 16.85
N VAL A 62 10.80 9.45 16.36
CA VAL A 62 10.86 9.77 14.92
C VAL A 62 11.57 8.64 14.15
N LYS A 63 12.73 8.18 14.62
CA LYS A 63 13.45 7.06 13.99
C LYS A 63 12.58 5.80 13.91
N LYS A 64 11.90 5.44 14.99
CA LYS A 64 10.98 4.29 15.03
C LYS A 64 9.83 4.49 14.04
N SER A 65 9.21 5.67 14.01
CA SER A 65 8.11 6.00 13.10
C SER A 65 8.54 5.88 11.64
N VAL A 66 9.67 6.51 11.26
CA VAL A 66 10.22 6.45 9.90
C VAL A 66 10.59 5.02 9.51
N HIS A 67 11.22 4.28 10.42
CA HIS A 67 11.58 2.88 10.17
C HIS A 67 10.33 2.02 9.95
N THR A 68 9.29 2.17 10.78
CA THR A 68 8.01 1.48 10.61
C THR A 68 7.36 1.82 9.26
N ALA A 69 7.29 3.12 8.92
CA ALA A 69 6.73 3.57 7.64
C ALA A 69 7.49 2.98 6.44
N LEU A 70 8.83 2.90 6.52
CA LEU A 70 9.65 2.31 5.46
C LEU A 70 9.45 0.80 5.34
N GLN A 71 9.32 0.07 6.45
CA GLN A 71 9.04 -1.37 6.43
C GLN A 71 7.65 -1.66 5.86
N GLU A 72 6.65 -0.85 6.23
CA GLU A 72 5.32 -0.93 5.65
C GLU A 72 5.32 -0.64 4.15
N ASP A 73 6.06 0.38 3.71
CA ASP A 73 6.15 0.72 2.30
C ASP A 73 6.82 -0.41 1.51
N LYS A 74 7.90 -0.98 2.05
CA LYS A 74 8.61 -2.12 1.46
C LYS A 74 7.71 -3.34 1.28
N ALA A 75 6.87 -3.65 2.27
CA ALA A 75 5.93 -4.77 2.15
C ALA A 75 4.85 -4.53 1.07
N LYS A 76 4.53 -3.26 0.79
CA LYS A 76 3.58 -2.84 -0.24
C LYS A 76 4.20 -2.70 -1.63
N CYS A 77 5.53 -2.81 -1.76
CA CYS A 77 6.21 -2.98 -3.05
C CYS A 77 5.94 -4.35 -3.70
N ASP A 78 5.31 -5.27 -2.97
CA ASP A 78 4.96 -6.58 -3.49
C ASP A 78 3.50 -6.63 -3.96
N VAL A 79 3.24 -7.46 -4.96
CA VAL A 79 1.90 -7.83 -5.44
C VAL A 79 1.77 -9.34 -5.34
N VAL A 80 0.60 -9.81 -4.91
CA VAL A 80 0.31 -11.24 -4.77
C VAL A 80 -0.86 -11.59 -5.67
N ILE A 81 -0.73 -12.66 -6.45
CA ILE A 81 -1.71 -13.15 -7.42
C ILE A 81 -2.12 -14.57 -7.01
N SER A 82 -3.42 -14.84 -6.95
CA SER A 82 -3.96 -16.18 -6.69
C SER A 82 -4.36 -16.90 -7.99
N LYS A 83 -4.56 -18.22 -7.89
CA LYS A 83 -5.06 -19.10 -8.97
C LYS A 83 -4.18 -19.17 -10.23
N VAL A 84 -2.91 -18.78 -10.12
CA VAL A 84 -1.94 -19.02 -11.20
C VAL A 84 -1.50 -20.47 -11.14
N GLU A 85 -1.68 -21.23 -12.23
CA GLU A 85 -1.25 -22.62 -12.32
C GLU A 85 0.26 -22.79 -12.07
N GLU A 86 0.67 -23.83 -11.34
CA GLU A 86 2.09 -24.16 -11.09
C GLU A 86 2.66 -25.11 -12.15
N LYS A 87 2.85 -24.61 -13.38
CA LYS A 87 3.43 -25.39 -14.49
C LYS A 87 4.93 -25.13 -14.71
N GLY A 88 5.61 -24.47 -13.77
CA GLY A 88 7.03 -24.09 -13.88
C GLY A 88 7.29 -23.03 -14.96
N LYS A 89 6.31 -22.15 -15.18
CA LYS A 89 6.27 -21.14 -16.25
C LYS A 89 5.89 -19.76 -15.70
N ASP A 90 6.30 -19.49 -14.48
CA ASP A 90 5.86 -18.32 -13.72
C ASP A 90 6.36 -17.03 -14.36
N GLU A 91 7.62 -16.99 -14.81
CA GLU A 91 8.21 -15.84 -15.47
C GLU A 91 7.52 -15.54 -16.82
N SER A 92 7.23 -16.58 -17.61
CA SER A 92 6.50 -16.40 -18.87
C SER A 92 5.06 -15.94 -18.63
N PHE A 93 4.37 -16.51 -17.63
CA PHE A 93 3.03 -16.07 -17.26
C PHE A 93 3.03 -14.58 -16.86
N VAL A 94 4.03 -14.15 -16.10
CA VAL A 94 4.15 -12.74 -15.69
C VAL A 94 4.46 -11.85 -16.89
N ALA A 95 5.32 -12.28 -17.82
CA ALA A 95 5.59 -11.53 -19.05
C ALA A 95 4.33 -11.37 -19.92
N ASP A 96 3.58 -12.46 -20.11
CA ASP A 96 2.30 -12.45 -20.84
C ASP A 96 1.29 -11.54 -20.15
N LEU A 97 1.17 -11.64 -18.82
CA LEU A 97 0.28 -10.80 -18.03
C LEU A 97 0.66 -9.31 -18.16
N CYS A 98 1.95 -8.97 -18.03
CA CYS A 98 2.45 -7.61 -18.22
C CYS A 98 2.16 -7.08 -19.64
N SER A 99 2.28 -7.93 -20.66
CA SER A 99 1.91 -7.58 -22.04
C SER A 99 0.42 -7.29 -22.18
N ILE A 100 -0.44 -8.16 -21.63
CA ILE A 100 -1.91 -8.00 -21.63
C ILE A 100 -2.32 -6.68 -21.00
N ILE A 101 -1.71 -6.32 -19.87
CA ILE A 101 -2.04 -5.07 -19.16
C ILE A 101 -1.25 -3.85 -19.66
N SER A 102 -0.40 -4.04 -20.69
CA SER A 102 0.49 -3.01 -21.24
C SER A 102 1.30 -2.30 -20.14
N TYR A 103 2.07 -3.09 -19.38
CA TYR A 103 2.85 -2.63 -18.24
C TYR A 103 4.32 -3.06 -18.37
N ASP A 104 5.19 -2.08 -18.67
CA ASP A 104 6.58 -2.33 -19.09
C ASP A 104 7.60 -2.20 -17.94
N THR A 105 7.16 -1.93 -16.71
CA THR A 105 8.08 -1.76 -15.58
C THR A 105 8.76 -3.07 -15.23
N LYS A 106 10.08 -3.00 -15.03
CA LYS A 106 10.90 -4.14 -14.64
C LYS A 106 10.58 -4.62 -13.22
N LEU A 107 10.26 -5.91 -13.08
CA LEU A 107 10.12 -6.56 -11.79
C LEU A 107 11.49 -6.83 -11.14
N ILE A 108 11.54 -6.77 -9.82
CA ILE A 108 12.69 -7.22 -9.01
C ILE A 108 12.72 -8.74 -8.94
N GLY A 109 11.56 -9.38 -8.84
CA GLY A 109 11.51 -10.83 -8.71
C GLY A 109 10.10 -11.39 -8.80
N VAL A 110 10.05 -12.69 -9.10
CA VAL A 110 8.85 -13.51 -9.19
C VAL A 110 9.10 -14.75 -8.33
N MET A 111 8.20 -15.07 -7.40
CA MET A 111 8.36 -16.24 -6.53
C MET A 111 7.02 -16.83 -6.07
N ARG A 112 7.01 -18.12 -5.73
CA ARG A 112 5.84 -18.77 -5.12
C ARG A 112 5.86 -18.67 -3.60
N LEU A 113 4.72 -18.33 -3.01
CA LEU A 113 4.56 -18.24 -1.57
C LEU A 113 4.05 -19.56 -0.97
N GLY A 114 4.77 -20.05 0.05
CA GLY A 114 4.38 -21.23 0.81
C GLY A 114 5.02 -22.52 0.31
N ARG A 115 4.71 -23.61 1.02
CA ARG A 115 5.23 -24.94 0.70
C ARG A 115 4.40 -25.57 -0.40
N LYS A 116 5.08 -26.16 -1.40
CA LYS A 116 4.42 -26.96 -2.42
C LYS A 116 3.74 -28.14 -1.73
N LYS A 117 2.47 -28.36 -2.03
CA LYS A 117 1.74 -29.58 -1.65
C LYS A 117 1.67 -30.48 -2.87
N ASP A 118 1.55 -31.78 -2.64
CA ASP A 118 1.38 -32.77 -3.72
C ASP A 118 -0.03 -32.75 -4.33
N ASP A 119 -0.94 -31.95 -3.75
CA ASP A 119 -2.27 -31.70 -4.27
C ASP A 119 -2.23 -30.82 -5.52
N THR A 120 -2.83 -31.30 -6.60
CA THR A 120 -2.90 -30.64 -7.91
C THR A 120 -3.88 -29.46 -7.93
N HIS A 121 -4.82 -29.39 -6.97
CA HIS A 121 -5.85 -28.37 -6.93
C HIS A 121 -5.47 -27.12 -6.12
N HIS A 122 -4.30 -27.13 -5.47
CA HIS A 122 -3.89 -26.05 -4.58
C HIS A 122 -2.61 -25.38 -5.08
N HIS A 123 -2.78 -24.45 -6.02
CA HIS A 123 -1.69 -23.61 -6.50
C HIS A 123 -1.28 -22.60 -5.42
N ARG A 124 0.02 -22.50 -5.16
CA ARG A 124 0.59 -21.46 -4.30
C ARG A 124 0.37 -20.10 -4.93
N LEU A 125 0.25 -19.11 -4.06
CA LEU A 125 0.17 -17.71 -4.48
C LEU A 125 1.47 -17.32 -5.19
N LEU A 126 1.34 -16.59 -6.28
CA LEU A 126 2.46 -16.01 -6.99
C LEU A 126 2.72 -14.61 -6.43
N LYS A 127 3.97 -14.30 -6.08
CA LYS A 127 4.40 -13.00 -5.59
C LYS A 127 5.28 -12.34 -6.64
N LEU A 128 4.94 -11.09 -6.95
CA LEU A 128 5.69 -10.18 -7.79
C LEU A 128 6.29 -9.09 -6.90
N SER A 129 7.56 -8.79 -7.07
CA SER A 129 8.25 -7.74 -6.32
C SER A 129 8.61 -6.59 -7.25
N PHE A 130 8.28 -5.37 -6.84
CA PHE A 130 8.62 -4.12 -7.52
C PHE A 130 9.64 -3.33 -6.72
N SER A 131 10.27 -2.34 -7.37
CA SER A 131 11.24 -1.49 -6.69
C SER A 131 10.59 -0.50 -5.73
N THR A 132 9.36 -0.08 -6.07
CA THR A 132 8.59 0.86 -5.25
C THR A 132 7.13 0.43 -5.10
N ASN A 133 6.49 0.90 -4.02
CA ASN A 133 5.04 0.76 -3.81
C ASN A 133 4.25 1.43 -4.93
N PHE A 134 4.76 2.53 -5.49
CA PHE A 134 4.14 3.22 -6.61
C PHE A 134 3.99 2.29 -7.83
N GLU A 135 5.05 1.59 -8.21
CA GLU A 135 5.02 0.61 -9.29
C GLU A 135 4.06 -0.55 -8.99
N ALA A 136 4.12 -1.11 -7.78
CA ALA A 136 3.20 -2.17 -7.36
C ALA A 136 1.72 -1.71 -7.42
N ARG A 137 1.45 -0.44 -7.10
CA ARG A 137 0.12 0.16 -7.21
C ARG A 137 -0.28 0.41 -8.65
N ALA A 138 0.62 0.93 -9.48
CA ALA A 138 0.38 1.17 -10.89
C ALA A 138 0.03 -0.14 -11.61
N PHE A 139 0.79 -1.21 -11.37
CA PHE A 139 0.50 -2.56 -11.86
C PHE A 139 -0.93 -2.99 -11.51
N ARG A 140 -1.30 -2.92 -10.23
CA ARG A 140 -2.65 -3.31 -9.76
C ARG A 140 -3.75 -2.46 -10.39
N SER A 141 -3.53 -1.15 -10.53
CA SER A 141 -4.49 -0.25 -11.16
C SER A 141 -4.71 -0.60 -12.64
N ARG A 142 -3.63 -0.88 -13.38
CA ARG A 142 -3.71 -1.29 -14.80
C ARG A 142 -4.37 -2.64 -14.96
N PHE A 143 -4.05 -3.60 -14.09
CA PHE A 143 -4.73 -4.89 -14.05
C PHE A 143 -6.24 -4.73 -13.86
N GLU A 144 -6.67 -3.90 -12.90
CA GLU A 144 -8.09 -3.67 -12.63
C GLU A 144 -8.81 -2.92 -13.76
N GLU A 145 -8.12 -1.97 -14.43
CA GLU A 145 -8.62 -1.28 -15.61
C GLU A 145 -8.89 -2.28 -16.75
N VAL A 146 -7.90 -3.10 -17.09
CA VAL A 146 -8.01 -4.09 -18.17
C VAL A 146 -9.00 -5.19 -17.81
N ARG A 147 -9.09 -5.61 -16.54
CA ARG A 147 -10.07 -6.61 -16.10
C ARG A 147 -11.51 -6.13 -16.27
N LYS A 148 -11.78 -4.84 -16.11
CA LYS A 148 -13.12 -4.27 -16.33
C LYS A 148 -13.48 -4.20 -17.81
N ASP A 149 -12.50 -3.91 -18.66
CA ASP A 149 -12.66 -3.87 -20.11
C ASP A 149 -12.80 -5.29 -20.72
N LYS A 150 -11.99 -6.23 -20.23
CA LYS A 150 -11.87 -7.62 -20.72
C LYS A 150 -12.00 -8.61 -19.57
N PRO A 151 -13.22 -8.84 -19.05
CA PRO A 151 -13.43 -9.69 -17.89
C PRO A 151 -13.05 -11.16 -18.14
N ASN A 152 -13.22 -11.67 -19.36
CA ASN A 152 -13.00 -13.10 -19.64
C ASN A 152 -11.53 -13.52 -19.46
N ASP A 153 -10.57 -12.62 -19.72
CA ASP A 153 -9.14 -12.97 -19.71
C ASP A 153 -8.52 -12.91 -18.31
N LEU A 154 -9.07 -12.07 -17.41
CA LEU A 154 -8.47 -11.74 -16.12
C LEU A 154 -9.37 -11.97 -14.90
N SER A 155 -10.65 -12.34 -15.08
CA SER A 155 -11.61 -12.50 -13.98
C SER A 155 -11.29 -13.66 -13.04
N GLU A 156 -10.59 -14.68 -13.53
CA GLU A 156 -10.21 -15.81 -12.70
C GLU A 156 -9.20 -15.40 -11.63
N PHE A 157 -8.26 -14.52 -12.00
CA PHE A 157 -7.20 -14.08 -11.11
C PHE A 157 -7.68 -13.06 -10.10
N CYS A 158 -7.08 -13.12 -8.93
CA CYS A 158 -7.25 -12.08 -7.94
C CYS A 158 -5.88 -11.52 -7.54
N VAL A 159 -5.77 -10.20 -7.58
CA VAL A 159 -4.53 -9.47 -7.39
C VAL A 159 -4.66 -8.60 -6.15
N TRP A 160 -3.72 -8.73 -5.23
CA TRP A 160 -3.72 -8.03 -3.95
C TRP A 160 -2.37 -7.37 -3.65
N PRO A 161 -2.32 -6.35 -2.78
CA PRO A 161 -1.07 -5.87 -2.25
C PRO A 161 -0.39 -6.96 -1.41
N GLY A 162 0.94 -6.94 -1.43
CA GLY A 162 1.76 -7.60 -0.42
C GLY A 162 1.44 -7.07 0.97
N ARG A 163 1.66 -7.93 1.97
CA ARG A 163 1.46 -7.62 3.38
C ARG A 163 2.67 -8.03 4.17
N ASN A 164 3.04 -7.24 5.18
CA ASN A 164 4.00 -7.69 6.18
C ASN A 164 3.36 -8.80 7.04
N ARG A 165 4.14 -9.37 7.97
CA ARG A 165 3.70 -10.52 8.76
C ARG A 165 2.52 -10.18 9.67
N GLU A 166 2.55 -9.00 10.26
CA GLU A 166 1.55 -8.48 11.20
C GLU A 166 0.22 -8.22 10.50
N ASP A 167 0.26 -7.51 9.37
CA ASP A 167 -0.89 -7.24 8.51
C ASP A 167 -1.46 -8.54 7.93
N GLN A 168 -0.61 -9.47 7.54
CA GLN A 168 -1.04 -10.78 7.05
C GLN A 168 -1.76 -11.58 8.16
N ALA A 169 -1.28 -11.50 9.40
CA ALA A 169 -1.92 -12.14 10.54
C ALA A 169 -3.25 -11.46 10.89
N ALA A 170 -3.30 -10.12 10.88
CA ALA A 170 -4.53 -9.36 11.07
C ALA A 170 -5.58 -9.69 9.99
N PHE A 171 -5.16 -9.72 8.73
CA PHE A 171 -6.02 -10.10 7.61
C PHE A 171 -6.59 -11.52 7.76
N ARG A 172 -5.76 -12.49 8.18
CA ARG A 172 -6.23 -13.86 8.45
C ARG A 172 -7.30 -13.90 9.54
N LYS A 173 -7.11 -13.15 10.63
CA LYS A 173 -8.13 -13.03 11.68
C LYS A 173 -9.44 -12.47 11.12
N SER A 174 -9.38 -11.38 10.36
CA SER A 174 -10.57 -10.81 9.70
C SER A 174 -11.22 -11.79 8.72
N ALA A 175 -10.44 -12.58 7.98
CA ALA A 175 -10.96 -13.56 7.04
C ALA A 175 -11.69 -14.72 7.73
N ILE A 176 -11.19 -15.17 8.87
CA ILE A 176 -11.88 -16.17 9.70
C ILE A 176 -13.23 -15.63 10.17
N VAL A 177 -13.25 -14.41 10.71
CA VAL A 177 -14.48 -13.77 11.17
C VAL A 177 -15.49 -13.60 10.03
N ALA A 178 -15.07 -13.05 8.89
CA ALA A 178 -15.95 -12.87 7.73
C ALA A 178 -16.50 -14.22 7.22
N ASN A 179 -15.70 -15.27 7.25
CA ASN A 179 -16.17 -16.62 6.90
C ASN A 179 -17.19 -17.16 7.90
N THR A 180 -17.02 -16.90 9.20
CA THR A 180 -18.01 -17.27 10.22
C THR A 180 -19.33 -16.53 9.99
N LEU A 181 -19.28 -15.21 9.84
CA LEU A 181 -20.46 -14.38 9.55
C LEU A 181 -21.20 -14.83 8.27
N ASN A 182 -20.45 -15.22 7.23
CA ASN A 182 -21.04 -15.76 6.00
C ASN A 182 -21.67 -17.14 6.20
N LYS A 183 -21.17 -17.97 7.11
CA LYS A 183 -21.78 -19.27 7.44
C LYS A 183 -23.07 -19.08 8.23
N GLU A 184 -23.06 -18.16 9.19
CA GLU A 184 -24.23 -17.78 9.99
C GLU A 184 -25.34 -17.23 9.09
N ALA A 185 -25.02 -16.24 8.24
CA ALA A 185 -25.99 -15.68 7.29
C ALA A 185 -26.59 -16.75 6.36
N LYS A 186 -25.77 -17.69 5.86
CA LYS A 186 -26.27 -18.81 5.05
C LYS A 186 -27.19 -19.75 5.82
N HIS A 187 -26.92 -19.97 7.10
CA HIS A 187 -27.73 -20.81 7.96
C HIS A 187 -29.08 -20.15 8.28
N GLU A 188 -29.08 -18.83 8.51
CA GLU A 188 -30.28 -18.04 8.81
C GLU A 188 -31.12 -17.72 7.57
N GLY A 189 -30.57 -17.94 6.36
CA GLY A 189 -31.22 -17.57 5.11
C GLY A 189 -31.14 -16.05 4.84
N ASP A 190 -30.25 -15.37 5.54
CA ASP A 190 -30.02 -13.94 5.42
C ASP A 190 -29.44 -13.60 4.06
N MET A 191 -29.92 -12.49 3.50
CA MET A 191 -29.42 -11.92 2.26
C MET A 191 -28.13 -11.09 2.48
N CYS A 192 -27.33 -11.47 3.47
CA CYS A 192 -26.12 -10.78 3.88
C CYS A 192 -24.86 -11.52 3.43
N SER A 193 -23.83 -10.78 3.02
CA SER A 193 -22.49 -11.31 2.75
C SER A 193 -21.41 -10.39 3.31
N TYR A 194 -20.34 -10.97 3.81
CA TYR A 194 -19.23 -10.29 4.44
C TYR A 194 -17.95 -10.52 3.65
N SER A 195 -17.21 -9.46 3.35
CA SER A 195 -15.94 -9.53 2.62
C SER A 195 -14.84 -8.75 3.34
N VAL A 196 -13.63 -9.27 3.36
CA VAL A 196 -12.46 -8.56 3.90
C VAL A 196 -11.82 -7.71 2.81
N LYS A 197 -11.50 -6.46 3.14
CA LYS A 197 -10.79 -5.53 2.24
C LYS A 197 -9.29 -5.54 2.49
N ASP A 198 -8.55 -4.87 1.61
CA ASP A 198 -7.08 -4.86 1.64
C ASP A 198 -6.50 -4.34 2.96
N ASN A 199 -7.16 -3.34 3.56
CA ASN A 199 -6.84 -2.76 4.86
C ASN A 199 -7.26 -3.64 6.07
N GLY A 200 -7.77 -4.86 5.82
CA GLY A 200 -8.22 -5.79 6.86
C GLY A 200 -9.61 -5.49 7.44
N SER A 201 -10.28 -4.42 7.00
CA SER A 201 -11.67 -4.16 7.39
C SER A 201 -12.62 -5.19 6.78
N ILE A 202 -13.68 -5.53 7.52
CA ILE A 202 -14.77 -6.38 7.06
C ILE A 202 -15.89 -5.45 6.60
N TRP A 203 -16.41 -5.69 5.40
CA TRP A 203 -17.53 -4.95 4.82
C TRP A 203 -18.75 -5.87 4.71
N LYS A 204 -19.93 -5.35 5.02
CA LYS A 204 -21.22 -6.02 4.86
C LYS A 204 -21.86 -5.63 3.53
N PHE A 205 -22.41 -6.62 2.85
CA PHE A 205 -23.19 -6.48 1.62
C PHE A 205 -24.56 -7.09 1.83
N GLU A 206 -25.59 -6.44 1.32
CA GLU A 206 -26.94 -6.98 1.30
C GLU A 206 -27.40 -7.18 -0.14
N LYS A 207 -28.10 -8.29 -0.37
CA LYS A 207 -28.68 -8.61 -1.66
C LYS A 207 -30.01 -7.89 -1.80
N GLN A 208 -30.07 -6.99 -2.77
CA GLN A 208 -31.27 -6.26 -3.15
C GLN A 208 -32.26 -7.18 -3.88
N ALA A 209 -33.50 -6.73 -4.02
CA ALA A 209 -34.56 -7.44 -4.76
C ALA A 209 -34.22 -7.66 -6.25
N ASP A 210 -33.39 -6.80 -6.83
CA ASP A 210 -32.86 -6.95 -8.20
C ASP A 210 -31.72 -7.98 -8.32
N GLY A 211 -31.36 -8.63 -7.21
CA GLY A 211 -30.31 -9.62 -7.11
C GLY A 211 -28.89 -9.04 -6.98
N LYS A 212 -28.72 -7.71 -6.99
CA LYS A 212 -27.41 -7.07 -6.84
C LYS A 212 -26.99 -6.97 -5.38
N TRP A 213 -25.68 -7.06 -5.15
CA TRP A 213 -25.10 -6.87 -3.83
C TRP A 213 -24.72 -5.41 -3.63
N VAL A 214 -25.24 -4.79 -2.57
CA VAL A 214 -24.97 -3.39 -2.22
C VAL A 214 -24.19 -3.35 -0.91
N HIS A 215 -23.11 -2.56 -0.90
CA HIS A 215 -22.31 -2.33 0.30
C HIS A 215 -23.09 -1.47 1.30
N ILE A 216 -23.17 -1.91 2.55
CA ILE A 216 -23.82 -1.17 3.64
C ILE A 216 -22.75 -0.37 4.38
N SER A 217 -22.62 0.91 4.03
CA SER A 217 -21.60 1.82 4.58
C SER A 217 -21.75 2.10 6.08
N ASP A 218 -22.97 2.04 6.59
CA ASP A 218 -23.27 2.36 7.99
C ASP A 218 -22.98 1.19 8.92
N TRP A 219 -22.75 0.00 8.36
CA TRP A 219 -22.41 -1.17 9.14
C TRP A 219 -20.94 -1.13 9.55
N LYS A 220 -20.68 -1.28 10.85
CA LYS A 220 -19.34 -1.45 11.39
C LYS A 220 -19.26 -2.77 12.11
N PHE A 221 -18.22 -3.53 11.80
CA PHE A 221 -17.90 -4.72 12.57
C PHE A 221 -17.45 -4.29 13.97
N GLU A 222 -18.33 -4.44 14.96
CA GLU A 222 -17.94 -4.38 16.36
C GLU A 222 -17.11 -5.63 16.66
N LYS A 223 -15.79 -5.44 16.82
CA LYS A 223 -14.99 -6.44 17.51
C LYS A 223 -15.57 -6.55 18.90
N SER A 224 -16.20 -7.68 19.21
CA SER A 224 -16.48 -8.01 20.60
C SER A 224 -15.16 -7.85 21.36
N ARG A 225 -15.18 -6.97 22.37
CA ARG A 225 -14.16 -6.97 23.42
C ARG A 225 -14.25 -8.34 24.07
N ASN A 226 -13.49 -9.31 23.59
CA ASN A 226 -13.12 -10.42 24.45
C ASN A 226 -12.04 -9.88 25.37
N ASP A 227 -12.54 -9.34 26.48
CA ASP A 227 -11.81 -9.11 27.71
C ASP A 227 -11.00 -10.37 28.05
N GLY A 228 -9.79 -10.13 28.54
CA GLY A 228 -8.92 -11.18 29.03
C GLY A 228 -9.61 -12.03 30.09
N ARG A 229 -9.47 -13.34 29.94
CA ARG A 229 -9.32 -14.31 31.02
C ARG A 229 -8.34 -15.37 30.58
#